data_AF-A0A0A9GHF0-F1
#
_entry.id   AF-A0A0A9GHF0-F1
#
_cell.length_a   1.000
_cell.length_b   1.000
_cell.length_c   1.000
_cell.angle_alpha   90.00
_cell.angle_beta   90.00
_cell.angle_gamma   90.00
#
_symmetry.space_group_name_H-M   'P 1'
#
loop_
_entity.id
_entity.type
_entity.pdbx_description
1 polymer ?
#
loop_
_entity_poly.entity_id
_entity_poly.type
_entity_poly.pdbx_seq_one_letter_code
_entity_poly.pdbx_strand_id
1 'polypeptide(L)'
;MIDEETNMLTIIDYEYASLNPVAYDIANHFCEMAADYHSAKPHILDYGKYPDIDEQKRFVKTYLSISGEEPDAEEVEKLLQSIEKYSLASHLVWGLWGIISDHVNDIDFDYKEYARQRFEQYWQKKPAILTC
;
A
#
# COMPACT_ATOMS: atom_id res chain seq x y z
N MET A 1 11.73 -4.13 10.66
CA MET A 1 12.39 -5.09 11.57
C MET A 1 11.73 -4.99 12.94
N ILE A 2 11.33 -6.12 13.53
CA ILE A 2 10.76 -6.15 14.89
C ILE A 2 11.82 -6.71 15.82
N ASP A 3 12.10 -6.00 16.91
CA ASP A 3 12.94 -6.49 18.00
C ASP A 3 12.09 -7.37 18.92
N GLU A 4 12.43 -8.66 19.03
CA GLU A 4 11.61 -9.66 19.75
C GLU A 4 11.60 -9.47 21.27
N GLU A 5 12.62 -8.83 21.84
CA GLU A 5 12.70 -8.59 23.29
C GLU A 5 11.89 -7.36 23.70
N THR A 6 11.97 -6.29 22.91
CA THR A 6 11.35 -4.99 23.23
C THR A 6 10.02 -4.76 22.51
N ASN A 7 9.65 -5.61 21.54
CA ASN A 7 8.53 -5.41 20.61
C ASN A 7 8.59 -4.07 19.86
N MET A 8 9.78 -3.48 19.70
CA MET A 8 9.95 -2.26 18.93
C MET A 8 9.98 -2.57 17.44
N LEU A 9 9.18 -1.81 16.68
CA LEU A 9 9.21 -1.82 15.23
C LEU A 9 10.15 -0.72 14.72
N THR A 10 11.14 -1.11 13.93
CA THR A 10 12.03 -0.20 13.21
C THR A 10 11.76 -0.28 11.71
N ILE A 11 11.46 0.85 11.09
CA ILE A 11 11.34 1.00 9.63
C ILE A 11 12.75 1.19 9.04
N ILE A 12 13.07 0.40 8.02
CA ILE A 12 14.38 0.35 7.34
C ILE A 12 14.19 0.52 5.83
N ASP A 13 15.29 0.50 5.07
CA ASP A 13 15.30 0.49 3.61
C ASP A 13 14.56 1.70 2.99
N TYR A 14 15.22 2.86 3.11
CA TYR A 14 14.70 4.16 2.68
C TYR A 14 15.04 4.49 1.21
N GLU A 15 15.32 3.50 0.36
CA GLU A 15 15.75 3.72 -1.03
C GLU A 15 14.73 4.50 -1.87
N TYR A 16 13.44 4.39 -1.53
CA TYR A 16 12.34 5.11 -2.19
C TYR A 16 11.80 6.28 -1.35
N ALA A 17 12.46 6.61 -0.23
CA ALA A 17 12.02 7.69 0.64
C ALA A 17 12.14 9.05 -0.05
N SER A 18 11.06 9.83 0.03
CA SER A 18 11.00 11.18 -0.53
C SER A 18 9.89 11.98 0.15
N LEU A 19 9.87 13.30 -0.09
CA LEU A 19 8.71 14.12 0.30
C LEU A 19 7.50 13.72 -0.55
N ASN A 20 6.44 13.26 0.10
CA ASN A 20 5.24 12.74 -0.56
C ASN A 20 4.01 12.94 0.35
N PRO A 21 2.77 12.96 -0.18
CA PRO A 21 1.57 12.98 0.64
C PRO A 21 1.51 11.76 1.56
N VAL A 22 1.22 11.97 2.84
CA VAL A 22 1.07 10.90 3.84
C VAL A 22 0.13 9.78 3.39
N ALA A 23 -0.96 10.17 2.71
CA ALA A 23 -1.96 9.24 2.21
C ALA A 23 -1.38 8.24 1.19
N TYR A 24 -0.33 8.59 0.44
CA TYR A 24 0.33 7.65 -0.46
C TYR A 24 1.06 6.54 0.30
N ASP A 25 1.76 6.88 1.38
CA ASP A 25 2.53 5.92 2.16
C ASP A 25 1.59 4.89 2.82
N ILE A 26 0.49 5.37 3.40
CA ILE A 26 -0.56 4.53 3.97
C ILE A 26 -1.27 3.71 2.89
N ALA A 27 -1.61 4.31 1.75
CA ALA A 27 -2.24 3.58 0.64
C ALA A 27 -1.34 2.46 0.11
N ASN A 28 -0.04 2.73 -0.01
CA ASN A 28 0.93 1.73 -0.41
C ASN A 28 1.03 0.60 0.62
N HIS A 29 1.09 0.94 1.91
CA HIS A 29 1.09 -0.04 2.99
C HIS A 29 -0.13 -0.97 2.93
N PHE A 30 -1.33 -0.44 2.70
CA PHE A 30 -2.54 -1.26 2.53
C PHE A 30 -2.49 -2.13 1.27
N CYS A 31 -1.92 -1.63 0.17
CA CYS A 31 -1.74 -2.43 -1.04
C CYS A 31 -0.79 -3.62 -0.79
N GLU A 32 0.23 -3.45 0.03
CA GLU A 32 1.20 -4.50 0.37
C GLU A 32 0.60 -5.61 1.25
N MET A 33 -0.54 -5.39 1.92
CA MET A 33 -1.24 -6.47 2.64
C MET A 33 -1.76 -7.58 1.72
N ALA A 34 -1.90 -7.30 0.42
CA ALA A 34 -2.23 -8.30 -0.60
C ALA A 34 -1.03 -9.18 -0.99
N ALA A 35 0.20 -8.80 -0.63
CA ALA A 35 1.41 -9.51 -1.05
C ALA A 35 1.88 -10.52 0.00
N ASP A 36 2.29 -11.70 -0.46
CA ASP A 36 3.05 -12.67 0.33
C ASP A 36 4.31 -13.08 -0.41
N TYR A 37 5.37 -12.30 -0.19
CA TYR A 37 6.68 -12.49 -0.82
C TYR A 37 7.45 -13.72 -0.30
N HIS A 38 6.93 -14.43 0.70
CA HIS A 38 7.52 -15.68 1.20
C HIS A 38 6.78 -16.92 0.70
N SER A 39 5.70 -16.74 -0.08
CA SER A 39 4.95 -17.84 -0.66
C SER A 39 5.72 -18.55 -1.79
N ALA A 40 5.22 -19.70 -2.24
CA ALA A 40 5.78 -20.41 -3.39
C ALA A 40 5.65 -19.63 -4.71
N LYS A 41 4.82 -18.58 -4.75
CA LYS A 41 4.64 -17.69 -5.90
C LYS A 41 4.62 -16.24 -5.42
N PRO A 42 5.78 -15.66 -5.07
CA PRO A 42 5.87 -14.37 -4.38
C PRO A 42 5.34 -13.18 -5.19
N HIS A 43 5.13 -13.35 -6.50
CA HIS A 43 4.57 -12.35 -7.41
C HIS A 43 3.04 -12.33 -7.45
N ILE A 44 2.36 -13.32 -6.86
CA ILE A 44 0.88 -13.41 -6.85
C ILE A 44 0.32 -12.59 -5.68
N LEU A 45 -0.62 -11.72 -6.01
CA LEU A 45 -1.25 -10.80 -5.06
C LEU A 45 -2.68 -11.26 -4.74
N ASP A 46 -2.97 -11.42 -3.44
CA ASP A 46 -4.28 -11.77 -2.92
C ASP A 46 -5.01 -10.53 -2.42
N TYR A 47 -5.75 -9.88 -3.31
CA TYR A 47 -6.55 -8.70 -2.96
C TYR A 47 -7.74 -9.00 -2.04
N GLY A 48 -8.02 -10.27 -1.72
CA GLY A 48 -8.91 -10.63 -0.63
C GLY A 48 -8.35 -10.28 0.76
N LYS A 49 -7.04 -10.06 0.88
CA LYS A 49 -6.36 -9.61 2.11
C LYS A 49 -6.21 -8.10 2.23
N TYR A 50 -6.66 -7.33 1.24
CA TYR A 50 -6.68 -5.88 1.35
C TYR A 50 -7.56 -5.48 2.56
N PRO A 51 -7.12 -4.54 3.41
CA PRO A 51 -7.82 -4.24 4.65
C PRO A 51 -9.23 -3.73 4.37
N ASP A 52 -10.20 -4.23 5.14
CA ASP A 52 -11.57 -3.73 5.04
C ASP A 52 -11.69 -2.31 5.61
N ILE A 53 -12.86 -1.69 5.41
CA ILE A 53 -13.08 -0.31 5.84
C ILE A 53 -12.93 -0.12 7.35
N ASP A 54 -13.22 -1.14 8.16
CA ASP A 54 -13.09 -1.06 9.61
C ASP A 54 -11.62 -1.11 10.03
N GLU A 55 -10.82 -1.94 9.38
CA GLU A 55 -9.36 -1.97 9.57
C GLU A 55 -8.68 -0.69 9.13
N GLN A 56 -9.04 -0.16 7.96
CA GLN A 56 -8.52 1.12 7.48
C GLN A 56 -8.87 2.26 8.44
N LYS A 57 -10.12 2.31 8.94
CA LYS A 57 -10.55 3.29 9.95
C LYS A 57 -9.78 3.16 11.25
N ARG A 58 -9.54 1.93 11.73
CA ARG A 58 -8.73 1.70 12.94
C ARG A 58 -7.32 2.24 12.76
N PHE A 59 -6.66 1.89 11.65
CA PHE A 59 -5.30 2.36 11.35
C PHE A 59 -5.24 3.89 11.29
N VAL A 60 -6.15 4.53 10.53
CA VAL A 60 -6.18 5.99 10.36
C VAL A 60 -6.42 6.71 11.68
N LYS A 61 -7.35 6.22 12.51
CA LYS A 61 -7.58 6.78 13.85
C LYS A 61 -6.32 6.71 14.70
N THR A 62 -5.72 5.52 14.81
CA THR A 62 -4.48 5.35 15.58
C THR A 62 -3.36 6.25 15.07
N TYR A 63 -3.20 6.38 13.76
CA TYR A 63 -2.19 7.25 13.16
C TYR A 63 -2.39 8.73 13.53
N LEU A 64 -3.62 9.23 13.43
CA LEU A 64 -3.93 10.63 13.74
C LEU A 64 -3.84 10.93 15.24
N SER A 65 -4.21 9.97 16.11
CA SER A 65 -4.14 10.13 17.58
C SER A 65 -2.72 10.25 18.14
N ILE A 66 -1.67 10.02 17.34
CA ILE A 66 -0.26 10.14 17.77
C ILE A 66 0.07 11.56 18.23
N SER A 67 -0.64 12.58 17.73
CA SER A 67 -0.48 13.98 18.16
C SER A 67 -0.95 14.24 19.59
N GLY A 68 -1.65 13.29 20.21
CA GLY A 68 -2.23 13.40 21.56
C GLY A 68 -3.68 13.90 21.58
N GLU A 69 -4.25 14.22 20.42
CA GLU A 69 -5.65 14.61 20.27
C GLU A 69 -6.44 13.50 19.58
N GLU A 70 -7.66 13.22 20.04
CA GLU A 70 -8.55 12.28 19.35
C GLU A 70 -9.05 12.94 18.06
N PRO A 71 -8.82 12.32 16.88
CA PRO A 71 -9.23 12.89 15.61
C PRO A 71 -10.75 12.89 15.50
N ASP A 72 -11.30 13.95 14.92
CA ASP A 72 -12.73 13.96 14.63
C ASP A 72 -13.07 13.02 13.46
N ALA A 73 -14.37 12.73 13.31
CA ALA A 73 -14.84 11.82 12.27
C ALA A 73 -14.61 12.35 10.85
N GLU A 74 -14.55 13.67 10.67
CA GLU A 74 -14.34 14.32 9.38
C GLU A 74 -12.87 14.23 8.95
N GLU A 75 -11.92 14.39 9.87
CA GLU A 75 -10.49 14.21 9.63
C GLU A 75 -10.17 12.78 9.20
N VAL A 76 -10.72 11.79 9.91
CA VAL A 76 -10.57 10.37 9.57
C VAL A 76 -11.09 10.10 8.16
N GLU A 77 -12.30 10.58 7.85
CA GLU A 77 -12.94 10.36 6.55
C GLU A 77 -12.16 11.04 5.40
N LYS A 78 -11.68 12.28 5.59
CA LYS A 78 -10.86 12.99 4.60
C LYS A 78 -9.56 12.25 4.28
N LEU A 79 -8.89 11.70 5.30
CA LEU A 79 -7.67 10.94 5.08
C LEU A 79 -7.96 9.62 4.37
N LEU A 80 -9.03 8.90 4.74
CA LEU A 80 -9.46 7.68 4.06
C LEU A 80 -9.76 7.91 2.58
N GLN A 81 -10.51 8.95 2.23
CA GLN A 81 -10.78 9.30 0.83
C GLN A 81 -9.51 9.65 0.06
N SER A 82 -8.52 10.25 0.72
CA SER A 82 -7.22 10.53 0.11
C SER A 82 -6.42 9.24 -0.11
N ILE A 83 -6.39 8.35 0.89
CA ILE A 83 -5.73 7.03 0.81
C ILE A 83 -6.32 6.22 -0.35
N GLU A 84 -7.65 6.18 -0.48
CA GLU A 84 -8.32 5.47 -1.55
C GLU A 84 -7.88 5.97 -2.93
N LYS A 85 -7.79 7.30 -3.12
CA LYS A 85 -7.27 7.88 -4.38
C LYS A 85 -5.80 7.55 -4.63
N TYR A 86 -4.95 7.58 -3.60
CA TYR A 86 -3.53 7.24 -3.75
C TYR A 86 -3.27 5.74 -3.94
N SER A 87 -4.22 4.85 -3.59
CA SER A 87 -4.12 3.42 -3.93
C SER A 87 -3.99 3.21 -5.45
N LEU A 88 -4.73 4.00 -6.24
CA LEU A 88 -4.61 4.01 -7.69
C LEU A 88 -3.20 4.42 -8.15
N ALA A 89 -2.63 5.45 -7.52
CA ALA A 89 -1.27 5.88 -7.81
C ALA A 89 -0.23 4.81 -7.46
N SER A 90 -0.37 4.15 -6.30
CA SER A 90 0.50 3.04 -5.90
C SER A 90 0.46 1.90 -6.93
N HIS A 91 -0.72 1.51 -7.41
CA HIS A 91 -0.84 0.50 -8.45
C HIS A 91 -0.12 0.87 -9.75
N LEU A 92 -0.24 2.13 -10.20
CA LEU A 92 0.47 2.60 -11.39
C LEU A 92 1.99 2.62 -11.21
N VAL A 93 2.48 3.16 -10.08
CA VAL A 93 3.91 3.29 -9.80
C VAL A 93 4.56 1.91 -9.73
N TRP A 94 4.01 0.99 -8.94
CA TRP A 94 4.59 -0.33 -8.76
C TRP A 94 4.32 -1.28 -9.92
N GLY A 95 3.24 -1.07 -10.68
CA GLY A 95 3.04 -1.74 -11.96
C GLY A 95 4.13 -1.37 -12.97
N LEU A 96 4.47 -0.08 -13.07
CA LEU A 96 5.55 0.39 -13.93
C LEU A 96 6.92 -0.11 -13.43
N TRP A 97 7.15 -0.04 -12.12
CA TRP A 97 8.35 -0.60 -11.49
C TRP A 97 8.52 -2.07 -11.88
N GLY A 98 7.47 -2.90 -11.79
CA GLY A 98 7.53 -4.30 -12.19
C GLY A 98 7.96 -4.49 -13.65
N ILE A 99 7.40 -3.72 -14.59
CA ILE A 99 7.84 -3.78 -16.01
C ILE A 99 9.33 -3.46 -16.16
N ILE A 100 9.81 -2.42 -15.47
CA ILE A 100 11.22 -2.01 -15.55
C ILE A 100 12.10 -3.08 -14.91
N SER A 101 11.74 -3.56 -13.72
CA SER A 101 12.46 -4.59 -12.96
C SER A 101 12.66 -5.89 -13.71
N ASP A 102 11.68 -6.32 -14.52
CA ASP A 102 11.82 -7.48 -15.41
C ASP A 102 13.04 -7.38 -16.36
N HIS A 103 13.44 -6.17 -16.72
CA HIS A 103 14.54 -5.93 -17.65
C HIS A 103 15.89 -5.64 -16.97
N VAL A 104 15.89 -5.33 -15.67
CA VAL A 104 17.08 -4.83 -14.97
C VAL A 104 17.47 -5.64 -13.74
N ASN A 105 16.62 -6.56 -13.27
CA ASN A 105 16.87 -7.39 -12.09
C ASN A 105 17.04 -8.86 -12.49
N ASP A 106 17.96 -9.55 -11.82
CA ASP A 106 18.24 -10.98 -12.01
C ASP A 106 17.59 -11.87 -10.91
N ILE A 107 16.64 -11.32 -10.15
CA ILE A 107 15.95 -12.04 -9.08
C ILE A 107 14.92 -12.99 -9.71
N ASP A 108 14.83 -14.22 -9.19
CA ASP A 108 13.79 -15.18 -9.57
C ASP A 108 12.41 -14.76 -9.04
N PHE A 109 11.79 -13.84 -9.78
CA PHE A 109 10.49 -13.25 -9.49
C PHE A 109 9.79 -12.91 -10.81
N ASP A 110 8.52 -13.28 -10.97
CA ASP A 110 7.74 -12.96 -12.17
C ASP A 110 7.24 -11.51 -12.12
N TYR A 111 8.14 -10.60 -12.51
CA TYR A 111 7.90 -9.17 -12.53
C TYR A 111 6.77 -8.76 -13.49
N LYS A 112 6.59 -9.48 -14.61
CA LYS A 112 5.51 -9.21 -15.58
C LYS A 112 4.15 -9.54 -14.99
N GLU A 113 4.02 -10.69 -14.35
CA GLU A 113 2.76 -11.09 -13.75
C GLU A 113 2.41 -10.20 -12.54
N TYR A 114 3.40 -9.81 -11.74
CA TYR A 114 3.23 -8.81 -10.69
C TYR A 114 2.71 -7.48 -11.27
N ALA A 115 3.37 -6.95 -12.31
CA ALA A 115 2.96 -5.70 -12.95
C ALA A 115 1.54 -5.78 -13.52
N ARG A 116 1.22 -6.89 -14.19
CA ARG A 116 -0.11 -7.14 -14.77
C ARG A 116 -1.21 -7.04 -13.71
N GLN A 117 -1.04 -7.68 -12.56
CA GLN A 117 -2.01 -7.65 -11.45
C GLN A 117 -2.18 -6.23 -10.86
N ARG A 118 -1.07 -5.48 -10.67
CA ARG A 118 -1.14 -4.09 -10.20
C ARG A 118 -1.94 -3.21 -11.17
N PHE A 119 -1.68 -3.30 -12.47
CA PHE A 119 -2.47 -2.56 -13.47
C PHE A 119 -3.93 -3.00 -13.53
N GLU A 120 -4.20 -4.30 -13.42
CA GLU A 120 -5.56 -4.82 -13.38
C GLU A 120 -6.36 -4.23 -12.21
N GLN A 121 -5.77 -4.16 -11.00
CA GLN A 121 -6.41 -3.51 -9.86
C GLN A 121 -6.64 -2.02 -10.07
N TYR A 122 -5.68 -1.30 -10.66
CA TYR A 122 -5.89 0.11 -11.03
C TYR A 122 -7.15 0.26 -11.89
N TRP A 123 -7.26 -0.52 -12.96
CA TRP A 123 -8.41 -0.44 -13.88
C TRP A 123 -9.72 -0.88 -13.25
N GLN A 124 -9.68 -1.89 -12.35
CA GLN A 124 -10.85 -2.36 -11.62
C GLN A 124 -11.39 -1.30 -10.64
N LYS A 125 -10.49 -0.62 -9.91
CA LYS A 125 -10.85 0.32 -8.84
C LYS A 125 -11.14 1.72 -9.36
N LYS A 126 -10.48 2.14 -10.45
CA LYS A 126 -10.58 3.50 -11.01
C LYS A 126 -12.02 4.01 -11.19
N PRO A 127 -12.99 3.25 -11.73
CA PRO A 127 -14.36 3.74 -11.90
C PRO A 127 -15.07 4.01 -10.57
N ALA A 128 -14.80 3.25 -9.51
CA ALA A 128 -15.43 3.50 -8.22
C ALA A 128 -14.85 4.76 -7.53
N ILE A 129 -13.55 5.00 -7.74
CA ILE A 129 -12.80 6.01 -6.98
C ILE A 129 -12.77 7.39 -7.67
N LEU A 130 -12.71 7.42 -9.02
CA LEU A 130 -12.57 8.67 -9.79
C LEU A 130 -13.84 9.15 -10.48
N THR A 131 -14.95 8.41 -10.37
CA THR A 131 -16.22 8.86 -10.95
C THR A 131 -17.00 9.61 -9.87
N CYS A 132 -17.06 10.94 -9.99
CA CYS A 132 -17.93 11.82 -9.24
C CYS A 132 -19.37 11.77 -9.78
#